data_AF-A0A7K3HD81-F1
#
_entry.id   AF-A0A7K3HD81-F1
#
_cell.length_a   1.000
_cell.length_b   1.000
_cell.length_c   1.000
_cell.angle_alpha   90.00
_cell.angle_beta   90.00
_cell.angle_gamma   90.00
#
_symmetry.space_group_name_H-M   'P 1'
#
loop_
_entity.id
_entity.type
_entity.pdbx_description
1 polymer ?
#
loop_
_entity_poly.entity_id
_entity_poly.type
_entity_poly.pdbx_seq_one_letter_code
_entity_poly.pdbx_strand_id
1 'polypeptide(L)' 'AGPDRSATAEHPPRTWGFVLAAREPERPRLAPDAPVPLTLTPGTLRSAERTAEELRVPGARASTLTHPRH' A
#
# COMPACT_ATOMS: atom_id res chain seq x y z
N ALA A 1 -38.32 23.44 -11.14
CA ALA A 1 -37.01 22.92 -11.59
C ALA A 1 -35.94 23.34 -10.59
N GLY A 2 -35.30 22.37 -9.92
CA GLY A 2 -34.22 22.53 -8.94
C GLY A 2 -33.72 21.13 -8.57
N PRO A 3 -32.40 20.91 -8.40
CA PRO A 3 -31.74 19.73 -8.94
C PRO A 3 -31.82 18.49 -8.04
N ASP A 4 -32.20 17.40 -8.69
CA ASP A 4 -31.99 16.02 -8.28
C ASP A 4 -30.48 15.74 -8.17
N ARG A 5 -29.97 15.63 -6.93
CA ARG A 5 -28.61 15.11 -6.65
C ARG A 5 -28.57 14.44 -5.30
N SER A 6 -29.00 13.18 -5.24
CA SER A 6 -28.45 12.25 -4.28
C SER A 6 -27.46 11.35 -5.01
N ALA A 7 -26.33 11.93 -5.43
CA ALA A 7 -25.17 11.13 -5.79
C ALA A 7 -24.71 10.46 -4.49
N THR A 8 -25.07 9.19 -4.31
CA THR A 8 -24.45 8.34 -3.29
C THR A 8 -22.95 8.45 -3.48
N ALA A 9 -22.27 9.10 -2.54
CA ALA A 9 -20.82 9.14 -2.52
C ALA A 9 -20.33 7.69 -2.42
N GLU A 10 -19.82 7.16 -3.54
CA GLU A 10 -19.12 5.89 -3.56
C GLU A 10 -17.91 6.04 -2.66
N HIS A 11 -18.01 5.52 -1.44
CA HIS A 11 -16.88 5.49 -0.53
C HIS A 11 -15.82 4.60 -1.17
N PRO A 12 -14.59 5.09 -1.39
CA PRO A 12 -13.52 4.22 -1.86
C PRO A 12 -13.35 3.07 -0.86
N PRO A 13 -13.03 1.86 -1.33
CA PRO A 13 -12.83 0.72 -0.45
C PRO A 13 -11.80 1.11 0.63
N ARG A 14 -12.12 0.80 1.88
CA ARG A 14 -11.24 1.07 3.03
C ARG A 14 -9.93 0.30 2.81
N THR A 15 -8.88 1.02 2.43
CA THR A 15 -7.55 0.45 2.29
C THR A 15 -6.81 0.60 3.61
N TRP A 16 -6.23 -0.50 4.07
CA TRP A 16 -5.27 -0.53 5.18
C TRP A 16 -3.88 -0.71 4.57
N GLY A 17 -2.90 0.02 5.09
CA GLY A 17 -1.52 -0.04 4.65
C GLY A 17 -0.61 -0.37 5.83
N PHE A 18 0.44 -1.15 5.58
CA PHE A 18 1.50 -1.41 6.54
C PHE A 18 2.74 -0.58 6.23
N VAL A 19 3.47 -0.20 7.28
CA VAL A 19 4.76 0.44 7.16
C VAL A 19 5.82 -0.56 7.60
N LEU A 20 6.75 -0.89 6.70
CA LEU A 20 7.95 -1.66 7.04
C LEU A 20 9.01 -0.67 7.52
N ALA A 21 9.33 -0.71 8.82
CA ALA A 21 10.46 0.02 9.37
C ALA A 21 11.66 -0.92 9.47
N ALA A 22 12.67 -0.70 8.63
CA ALA A 22 13.94 -1.42 8.68
C ALA A 22 15.10 -0.42 8.80
N ARG A 23 16.15 -0.79 9.53
CA ARG A 23 17.37 0.02 9.66
C ARG A 23 18.18 0.05 8.37
N GLU A 24 18.08 -1.03 7.60
CA GLU A 24 18.74 -1.24 6.31
C GLU A 24 17.69 -1.52 5.23
N PRO A 25 17.98 -1.27 3.94
CA PRO A 25 17.07 -1.63 2.86
C PRO A 25 16.86 -3.15 2.82
N GLU A 26 15.64 -3.60 3.15
CA GLU A 26 15.25 -5.00 3.02
C GLU A 26 14.34 -5.20 1.80
N ARG A 27 14.61 -6.26 1.03
CA ARG A 27 13.77 -6.62 -0.12
C ARG A 27 12.56 -7.43 0.34
N PRO A 28 11.34 -7.11 -0.15
CA PRO A 28 10.16 -7.91 0.14
C PRO A 28 10.34 -9.36 -0.31
N ARG A 29 10.12 -10.31 0.59
CA ARG A 29 10.18 -11.75 0.31
C ARG A 29 9.05 -12.48 1.04
N LEU A 30 8.66 -13.63 0.50
CA LEU A 30 7.80 -14.56 1.23
C LEU A 30 8.59 -15.18 2.39
N ALA A 31 7.95 -15.28 3.55
CA ALA A 31 8.56 -15.94 4.69
C ALA A 31 8.64 -17.46 4.40
N PRO A 32 9.82 -18.08 4.57
CA PRO A 32 10.00 -19.49 4.25
C PRO A 32 9.17 -20.41 5.16
N ASP A 33 8.93 -19.97 6.40
CA ASP A 33 8.27 -20.76 7.44
C ASP A 33 6.79 -20.38 7.66
N ALA A 34 6.21 -19.60 6.74
CA ALA A 34 4.82 -19.17 6.82
C ALA A 34 3.90 -20.01 5.90
N PRO A 35 2.59 -20.10 6.21
CA PRO A 35 1.62 -20.66 5.29
C PRO A 35 1.69 -19.98 3.92
N VAL A 36 1.62 -20.78 2.85
CA VAL A 36 1.68 -20.27 1.48
C VAL A 36 0.47 -19.37 1.22
N PRO A 37 0.66 -18.08 0.91
CA PRO A 37 -0.44 -17.20 0.62
C PRO A 37 -1.05 -17.52 -0.75
N LEU A 38 -2.37 -17.39 -0.85
CA LEU A 38 -3.11 -17.73 -2.08
C LEU A 38 -2.87 -16.73 -3.23
N THR A 39 -2.57 -15.46 -2.90
CA THR A 39 -2.50 -14.35 -3.87
C THR A 39 -1.15 -13.65 -3.94
N LEU A 40 -0.28 -13.87 -2.94
CA LEU A 40 1.06 -13.28 -2.89
C LEU A 40 2.08 -14.26 -3.44
N THR A 41 2.69 -13.90 -4.56
CA THR A 41 3.77 -14.66 -5.19
C THR A 41 5.07 -13.84 -5.16
N PRO A 42 6.24 -14.49 -5.37
CA PRO A 42 7.48 -13.75 -5.58
C PRO A 42 7.40 -12.76 -6.75
N GLY A 43 6.62 -13.08 -7.79
CA GLY A 43 6.40 -12.19 -8.94
C GLY A 43 5.62 -10.93 -8.58
N THR A 44 4.54 -11.07 -7.80
CA THR A 44 3.75 -9.92 -7.35
C THR A 44 4.55 -9.03 -6.41
N LEU A 45 5.42 -9.60 -5.57
CA LEU A 45 6.33 -8.82 -4.71
C LEU A 45 7.33 -7.99 -5.52
N ARG A 46 7.98 -8.58 -6.53
CA ARG A 46 8.90 -7.84 -7.42
C ARG A 46 8.20 -6.74 -8.20
N SER A 47 6.98 -7.00 -8.68
CA SER A 47 6.18 -5.98 -9.37
C SER A 47 5.84 -4.82 -8.42
N ALA A 48 5.44 -5.13 -7.19
CA ALA A 48 5.12 -4.11 -6.19
C ALA A 48 6.36 -3.28 -5.79
N GLU A 49 7.53 -3.92 -5.63
CA GLU A 49 8.81 -3.24 -5.37
C GLU A 49 9.13 -2.23 -6.48
N ARG A 50 9.00 -2.66 -7.76
CA ARG A 50 9.18 -1.79 -8.93
C ARG A 50 8.25 -0.58 -8.90
N THR A 51 6.95 -0.81 -8.70
CA THR A 51 5.95 0.26 -8.63
C THR A 51 6.22 1.22 -7.46
N ALA A 52 6.65 0.71 -6.30
CA ALA A 52 6.98 1.54 -5.15
C ALA A 52 8.18 2.47 -5.43
N GLU A 53 9.20 1.98 -6.14
CA GLU A 53 10.33 2.80 -6.57
C GLU A 53 9.92 3.86 -7.61
N GLU A 54 9.05 3.50 -8.57
CA GLU A 54 8.53 4.43 -9.57
C GLU A 54 7.69 5.56 -8.95
N LEU A 55 6.98 5.27 -7.86
CA LEU A 55 6.15 6.24 -7.12
C LEU A 55 6.94 6.99 -6.03
N ARG A 56 8.23 6.71 -5.87
CA ARG A 56 9.04 7.30 -4.80
C ARG A 56 9.29 8.78 -5.08
N VAL A 57 8.93 9.63 -4.12
CA VAL A 57 9.22 11.07 -4.19
C VAL A 57 10.68 11.31 -3.77
N PRO A 58 11.56 11.83 -4.65
CA PRO A 58 12.94 12.11 -4.31
C PRO A 58 13.06 13.07 -3.12
N GLY A 59 13.97 12.78 -2.18
CA GLY A 59 14.20 13.61 -1.00
C GLY A 59 13.17 13.49 0.12
N ALA A 60 12.05 12.78 -0.10
CA ALA A 60 11.09 12.48 0.96
C ALA A 60 11.64 11.42 1.90
N ARG A 61 11.68 11.70 3.21
CA ARG A 61 11.91 10.68 4.24
C ARG A 61 10.67 9.80 4.36
N ALA A 62 10.87 8.51 4.63
CA ALA A 62 9.77 7.61 4.92
C ALA A 62 8.95 8.17 6.11
N SER A 63 7.67 8.45 5.87
CA SER A 63 6.77 8.91 6.92
C SER A 63 6.33 7.70 7.74
N THR A 64 6.72 7.66 9.02
CA THR A 64 6.22 6.68 9.98
C THR A 64 4.85 7.07 10.54
N LEU A 65 4.36 8.27 10.23
CA LEU A 65 3.01 8.70 10.56
C LEU A 65 2.04 8.05 9.56
N THR A 66 1.48 6.91 9.96
CA THR A 66 0.12 6.56 9.52
C THR A 66 -0.75 7.76 9.91
N HIS A 67 -1.35 8.44 8.95
CA HIS A 67 -2.27 9.54 9.24
C HIS A 67 -3.67 8.94 9.31
N PRO A 68 -4.17 8.53 10.50
CA PRO A 68 -5.57 8.19 10.64
C PRO A 68 -6.35 9.50 10.43
N ARG A 69 -7.01 9.62 9.28
CA ARG A 69 -8.11 10.57 9.15
C ARG A 69 -9.29 9.94 9.87
N HIS A 70 -9.46 10.31 11.14
CA HIS A 70 -10.73 10.15 11.83
C HIS A 70 -11.81 10.95 11.09
#